data_AF-A0A1B6FBW5-F1
#
_entry.id   AF-A0A1B6FBW5-F1
#
_cell.length_a   1.000
_cell.length_b   1.000
_cell.length_c   1.000
_cell.angle_alpha   90.00
_cell.angle_beta   90.00
_cell.angle_gamma   90.00
#
_symmetry.space_group_name_H-M   'P 1'
#
loop_
_entity.id
_entity.type
_entity.pdbx_description
1 polymer ?
#
loop_
_entity_poly.entity_id
_entity_poly.type
_entity_poly.pdbx_seq_one_letter_code
_entity_poly.pdbx_strand_id
1 'polypeptide(L)'
;YANSRERERYNNLADLYAVVNSLQHLEQAYIRDCVEHDVYTAACSKLLVQYNVAFKQVQGDEYPTIDAFVNDFKLQCSAALERIREDKPITIKDDTGNNVANVTANFI
;
A
#
# COMPACT_ATOMS: atom_id res chain seq x y z
N TYR A 1 8.14 -23.91 -7.38
CA TYR A 1 9.47 -23.50 -7.86
C TYR A 1 10.35 -24.74 -8.02
N ALA A 2 11.13 -24.82 -9.11
CA ALA A 2 12.01 -25.95 -9.44
C ALA A 2 13.50 -25.65 -9.20
N ASN A 3 13.88 -24.38 -9.03
CA ASN A 3 15.26 -23.95 -8.77
C ASN A 3 15.32 -22.73 -7.83
N SER A 4 16.54 -22.36 -7.41
CA SER A 4 16.79 -21.25 -6.47
C SER A 4 16.32 -19.90 -7.02
N ARG A 5 16.55 -19.64 -8.31
CA ARG A 5 16.15 -18.39 -8.98
C ARG A 5 14.63 -18.21 -9.03
N GLU A 6 13.90 -19.26 -9.36
CA GLU A 6 12.44 -19.24 -9.33
C GLU A 6 11.91 -19.00 -7.93
N ARG A 7 12.50 -19.65 -6.91
CA ARG A 7 12.11 -19.45 -5.52
C ARG A 7 12.30 -17.99 -5.09
N GLU A 8 13.44 -17.39 -5.42
CA GLU A 8 13.71 -15.98 -5.16
C GLU A 8 12.70 -15.06 -5.87
N ARG A 9 12.39 -15.32 -7.15
CA ARG A 9 11.33 -14.59 -7.87
C ARG A 9 9.99 -14.67 -7.14
N TYR A 10 9.56 -15.85 -6.73
CA TYR A 10 8.29 -16.01 -6.01
C TYR A 10 8.31 -15.35 -4.63
N ASN A 11 9.45 -15.35 -3.93
CA ASN A 11 9.58 -14.61 -2.68
C ASN A 11 9.41 -13.11 -2.90
N ASN A 12 10.07 -12.54 -3.92
CA ASN A 12 9.93 -11.11 -4.23
C ASN A 12 8.47 -10.74 -4.60
N LEU A 13 7.80 -11.59 -5.39
CA LEU A 13 6.37 -11.41 -5.71
C LEU A 13 5.49 -11.47 -4.45
N ALA A 14 5.75 -12.44 -3.56
CA ALA A 14 5.02 -12.60 -2.31
C ALA A 14 5.24 -11.42 -1.36
N ASP A 15 6.46 -10.89 -1.28
CA ASP A 15 6.80 -9.73 -0.45
C ASP A 15 6.07 -8.47 -0.96
N LEU A 16 6.08 -8.22 -2.27
CA LEU A 16 5.30 -7.12 -2.86
C LEU A 16 3.80 -7.27 -2.58
N TYR A 17 3.25 -8.46 -2.81
CA TYR A 17 1.84 -8.77 -2.54
C TYR A 17 1.47 -8.50 -1.08
N ALA A 18 2.32 -8.94 -0.14
CA ALA A 18 2.10 -8.77 1.29
C ALA A 18 2.13 -7.28 1.69
N VAL A 19 3.09 -6.51 1.17
CA VAL A 19 3.21 -5.07 1.48
C VAL A 19 2.02 -4.28 0.94
N VAL A 20 1.60 -4.53 -0.30
CA VAL A 20 0.45 -3.86 -0.92
C VAL A 20 -0.84 -4.14 -0.14
N ASN A 21 -1.08 -5.41 0.22
CA ASN A 21 -2.22 -5.77 1.05
C ASN A 21 -2.14 -5.17 2.45
N SER A 22 -0.96 -5.13 3.06
CA SER A 22 -0.79 -4.51 4.39
C SER A 22 -1.11 -3.02 4.35
N LEU A 23 -0.68 -2.31 3.30
CA LEU A 23 -1.02 -0.91 3.08
C LEU A 23 -2.53 -0.73 2.88
N GLN A 24 -3.19 -1.60 2.10
CA GLN A 24 -4.64 -1.57 1.92
C GLN A 24 -5.40 -1.72 3.23
N HIS A 25 -5.02 -2.69 4.06
CA HIS A 25 -5.67 -2.91 5.36
C HIS A 25 -5.40 -1.76 6.32
N LEU A 26 -4.18 -1.17 6.31
CA LEU A 26 -3.87 -0.01 7.13
C LEU A 26 -4.73 1.19 6.75
N GLU A 27 -4.86 1.51 5.46
CA GLU A 27 -5.72 2.59 4.97
C GLU A 27 -7.17 2.37 5.41
N GLN A 28 -7.67 1.16 5.24
CA GLN A 28 -9.04 0.83 5.62
C GLN A 28 -9.26 0.89 7.13
N ALA A 29 -8.28 0.48 7.94
CA ALA A 29 -8.36 0.57 9.40
C ALA A 29 -8.37 2.03 9.85
N TYR A 30 -7.56 2.88 9.21
CA TYR A 30 -7.53 4.31 9.48
C TYR A 30 -8.84 5.02 9.09
N ILE A 31 -9.40 4.71 7.90
CA ILE A 31 -10.73 5.22 7.47
C ILE A 31 -11.84 4.82 8.43
N ARG A 32 -11.72 3.64 9.06
CA ARG A 32 -12.69 3.13 10.05
C ARG A 32 -12.38 3.58 11.48
N ASP A 33 -11.49 4.56 11.66
CA ASP A 33 -11.10 5.12 12.96
C ASP A 33 -10.62 4.06 13.96
N CYS A 34 -9.99 2.99 13.44
CA CYS A 34 -9.47 1.88 14.25
C CYS A 34 -7.99 2.08 14.64
N VAL A 35 -7.33 3.10 14.10
CA VAL A 35 -5.90 3.38 14.29
C VAL A 35 -5.70 4.88 14.46
N GLU A 36 -5.02 5.26 15.55
CA GLU A 36 -4.66 6.65 15.83
C GLU A 36 -3.77 7.26 14.74
N HIS A 37 -3.92 8.57 14.52
CA HIS A 37 -3.23 9.31 13.45
C HIS A 37 -1.70 9.12 13.44
N ASP A 38 -1.04 9.23 14.59
CA ASP A 38 0.41 9.13 14.68
C ASP A 38 0.91 7.70 14.35
N VAL A 39 0.16 6.69 14.79
CA VAL A 39 0.46 5.28 14.52
C VAL A 39 0.28 4.98 13.05
N TYR A 40 -0.83 5.46 12.46
CA TYR A 40 -1.09 5.37 11.03
C TYR A 40 0.04 6.01 10.21
N THR A 41 0.39 7.27 10.52
CA THR A 41 1.38 8.04 9.76
C THR A 41 2.74 7.35 9.76
N ALA A 42 3.18 6.87 10.92
CA ALA A 42 4.44 6.13 11.05
C ALA A 42 4.40 4.79 10.28
N ALA A 43 3.32 4.02 10.42
CA ALA A 43 3.16 2.73 9.76
C ALA A 43 3.06 2.86 8.24
N CYS A 44 2.27 3.82 7.75
CA CYS A 44 2.08 4.10 6.33
C CYS A 44 3.40 4.52 5.68
N SER A 45 4.13 5.45 6.31
CA SER A 45 5.45 5.89 5.81
C SER A 45 6.42 4.71 5.68
N LYS A 46 6.43 3.81 6.66
CA LYS A 46 7.27 2.61 6.62
C LYS A 46 6.85 1.65 5.50
N LEU A 47 5.55 1.41 5.33
CA LEU A 47 5.02 0.53 4.29
C LEU A 47 5.27 1.09 2.88
N LEU A 48 5.20 2.40 2.67
CA LEU A 48 5.54 3.04 1.38
C LEU A 48 7.02 2.84 1.01
N VAL A 49 7.92 2.99 1.98
CA VAL A 49 9.35 2.69 1.77
C VAL A 49 9.55 1.20 1.44
N GLN A 50 8.90 0.30 2.17
CA GLN A 50 8.97 -1.14 1.90
C GLN A 50 8.40 -1.50 0.52
N TYR A 51 7.30 -0.86 0.12
CA TYR A 51 6.70 -1.01 -1.20
C TYR A 51 7.70 -0.60 -2.28
N ASN A 52 8.33 0.57 -2.14
CA ASN A 52 9.31 1.05 -3.12
C ASN A 52 10.49 0.09 -3.30
N VAL A 53 10.92 -0.58 -2.22
CA VAL A 53 11.98 -1.61 -2.29
C VAL A 53 11.46 -2.89 -2.92
N ALA A 54 10.30 -3.39 -2.49
CA ALA A 54 9.71 -4.64 -3.00
C ALA A 54 9.35 -4.53 -4.49
N PHE A 55 8.76 -3.40 -4.91
CA PHE A 55 8.39 -3.18 -6.30
C PHE A 55 9.61 -3.14 -7.21
N LYS A 56 10.73 -2.53 -6.77
CA LYS A 56 12.00 -2.57 -7.53
C LYS A 56 12.53 -3.98 -7.78
N GLN A 57 12.26 -4.94 -6.88
CA GLN A 57 12.67 -6.35 -7.06
C GLN A 57 11.77 -7.12 -8.03
N VAL A 58 10.56 -6.63 -8.28
CA VAL A 58 9.55 -7.25 -9.15
C VAL A 58 9.44 -6.55 -10.50
N GLN A 59 9.80 -5.26 -10.56
CA GLN A 59 9.64 -4.42 -11.74
C GLN A 59 10.47 -4.96 -12.92
N GLY A 60 9.81 -5.11 -14.07
CA GLY A 60 10.39 -5.64 -15.28
C GLY A 60 9.34 -5.75 -16.39
N ASP A 61 9.63 -6.50 -17.45
CA ASP A 61 8.75 -6.62 -18.62
C ASP A 61 7.36 -7.18 -18.27
N GLU A 62 7.28 -8.10 -17.31
CA GLU A 62 6.03 -8.71 -16.84
C GLU A 62 5.19 -7.74 -15.99
N TYR A 63 5.84 -6.94 -15.14
CA TYR A 63 5.20 -6.00 -14.22
C TYR A 63 5.86 -4.61 -14.32
N PRO A 64 5.60 -3.86 -15.40
CA PRO A 64 6.21 -2.53 -15.59
C PRO A 64 5.65 -1.50 -14.61
N THR A 65 4.39 -1.67 -14.19
CA THR A 65 3.67 -0.81 -13.25
C THR A 65 3.01 -1.64 -12.15
N ILE A 66 2.69 -0.98 -11.04
CA ILE A 66 1.94 -1.61 -9.95
C ILE A 66 0.53 -2.03 -10.39
N ASP A 67 -0.12 -1.27 -11.29
CA ASP A 67 -1.44 -1.62 -11.80
C ASP A 67 -1.43 -2.96 -12.56
N ALA A 68 -0.36 -3.26 -13.31
CA ALA A 68 -0.19 -4.55 -13.98
C ALA A 68 -0.12 -5.71 -12.97
N PHE A 69 0.65 -5.55 -11.90
CA PHE A 69 0.79 -6.53 -10.83
C PHE A 69 -0.55 -6.76 -10.09
N VAL A 70 -1.20 -5.67 -9.68
CA VAL A 70 -2.47 -5.72 -8.93
C VAL A 70 -3.57 -6.39 -9.76
N ASN A 71 -3.61 -6.14 -11.07
CA ASN A 71 -4.57 -6.77 -11.98
C ASN A 71 -4.31 -8.29 -12.13
N ASP A 72 -3.05 -8.70 -12.32
CA ASP A 72 -2.71 -10.12 -12.49
C ASP A 72 -3.02 -10.97 -11.25
N PHE A 73 -2.71 -10.43 -10.06
CA PHE A 73 -3.02 -11.06 -8.78
C PHE A 73 -4.44 -10.76 -8.26
N LYS A 74 -5.26 -10.04 -9.01
CA LYS A 74 -6.66 -9.68 -8.68
C LYS A 74 -6.82 -9.03 -7.31
N LEU A 75 -5.85 -8.18 -6.95
CA LEU A 75 -5.82 -7.46 -5.69
C LEU A 75 -6.87 -6.34 -5.69
N GLN A 76 -7.74 -6.34 -4.68
CA GLN A 76 -8.71 -5.26 -4.44
C GLN A 76 -8.09 -4.22 -3.49
N CYS A 77 -7.22 -3.35 -4.02
CA CYS A 77 -6.39 -2.46 -3.20
C CYS A 77 -6.42 -0.99 -3.66
N SER A 78 -7.61 -0.46 -3.94
CA SER A 78 -7.78 0.92 -4.41
C SER A 78 -7.20 1.97 -3.45
N ALA A 79 -7.38 1.81 -2.14
CA ALA A 79 -6.85 2.77 -1.16
C ALA A 79 -5.31 2.74 -1.09
N ALA A 80 -4.71 1.54 -1.15
CA ALA A 80 -3.25 1.41 -1.23
C ALA A 80 -2.69 2.04 -2.51
N LEU A 81 -3.35 1.86 -3.66
CA LEU A 81 -2.91 2.44 -4.93
C LEU A 81 -2.90 3.97 -4.88
N GLU A 82 -3.90 4.61 -4.28
CA GLU A 82 -3.90 6.06 -4.09
C GLU A 82 -2.70 6.53 -3.26
N ARG A 83 -2.41 5.86 -2.14
CA ARG A 83 -1.23 6.20 -1.32
C ARG A 83 0.09 5.99 -2.03
N ILE A 84 0.20 4.91 -2.81
CA ILE A 84 1.38 4.62 -3.62
C ILE A 84 1.59 5.72 -4.67
N ARG A 85 0.52 6.19 -5.32
CA ARG A 85 0.60 7.27 -6.32
C ARG A 85 1.00 8.61 -5.70
N GLU A 86 0.53 8.89 -4.48
CA GLU A 86 0.87 10.13 -3.76
C GLU A 86 2.24 10.07 -3.07
N ASP A 87 2.76 8.86 -2.81
CA ASP A 87 3.99 8.55 -2.06
C ASP A 87 4.07 9.24 -0.69
N LYS A 88 2.93 9.35 -0.01
CA LYS A 88 2.83 9.91 1.34
C LYS A 88 1.57 9.41 2.07
N PRO A 89 1.59 9.35 3.42
CA PRO A 89 0.38 9.11 4.20
C PRO A 89 -0.68 10.19 4.00
N ILE A 90 -1.94 9.87 4.31
CA ILE A 90 -2.99 10.89 4.44
C ILE A 90 -2.56 11.89 5.52
N THR A 91 -2.43 13.16 5.14
CA THR A 91 -2.36 14.25 6.09
C THR A 91 -3.76 14.79 6.28
N ILE A 92 -4.20 14.94 7.53
CA ILE A 92 -5.38 15.74 7.77
C ILE A 92 -4.88 17.19 7.89
N LYS A 93 -5.62 18.13 7.30
CA LYS A 93 -5.37 19.55 7.52
C LYS A 93 -6.55 20.07 8.28
N ASP A 94 -6.24 20.81 9.32
CA ASP A 94 -7.26 21.38 10.15
C ASP A 94 -7.20 22.85 9.99
N ASP A 95 -8.35 23.43 9.69
CA ASP A 95 -8.49 24.88 9.67
C ASP A 95 -8.47 25.48 11.09
N THR A 96 -8.03 24.70 12.10
CA THR A 96 -7.67 25.10 13.47
C THR A 96 -6.43 24.38 14.03
N GLY A 97 -5.71 23.56 13.25
CA GLY A 97 -4.57 22.74 13.71
C GLY A 97 -4.85 21.40 14.44
N ASN A 98 -6.05 20.80 14.38
CA ASN A 98 -6.38 19.47 14.97
C ASN A 98 -6.96 18.39 14.02
N ASN A 99 -6.12 17.41 13.62
CA ASN A 99 -6.25 16.49 12.46
C ASN A 99 -7.48 15.58 12.59
N VAL A 100 -8.66 15.96 12.07
CA VAL A 100 -9.89 15.12 12.07
C VAL A 100 -10.22 14.50 10.69
N ALA A 101 -10.04 13.18 10.56
CA ALA A 101 -10.45 12.43 9.38
C ALA A 101 -11.97 12.37 9.27
N ASN A 102 -12.58 13.38 8.65
CA ASN A 102 -13.95 13.30 8.18
C ASN A 102 -13.96 13.26 6.65
N VAL A 103 -13.70 12.07 6.09
CA VAL A 103 -14.17 11.74 4.76
C VAL A 103 -15.16 10.61 4.94
N THR A 104 -16.44 11.00 5.00
CA THR A 104 -17.57 10.11 4.86
C THR A 104 -17.36 9.20 3.66
N ALA A 105 -17.48 7.90 3.92
CA ALA A 105 -17.56 6.85 2.92
C ALA A 105 -18.60 7.21 1.85
N ASN A 106 -18.13 7.73 0.72
CA ASN A 106 -18.86 7.63 -0.53
C ASN A 106 -18.30 6.43 -1.28
N PHE A 107 -19.23 5.60 -1.76
CA PHE A 107 -19.07 4.33 -2.47
C PHE A 107 -19.06 3.08 -1.55
N ILE A 108 -20.28 2.72 -1.14
CA ILE A 108 -20.79 1.35 -1.33
C ILE A 108 -20.75 1.03 -2.83
#